data_AF-A0A349BLX3-F1
#
_entry.id   AF-A0A349BLX3-F1
#
_cell.length_a   1.000
_cell.length_b   1.000
_cell.length_c   1.000
_cell.angle_alpha   90.00
_cell.angle_beta   90.00
_cell.angle_gamma   90.00
#
_symmetry.space_group_name_H-M   'P 1'
#
loop_
_entity.id
_entity.type
_entity.pdbx_description
1 polymer ?
#
loop_
_entity_poly.entity_id
_entity_poly.type
_entity_poly.pdbx_seq_one_letter_code
_entity_poly.pdbx_strand_id
1 'polypeptide(L)'
;MEITQGVAGGKPRISGHRITVQDIVIWHERMGISADEIVTEHDLTLSDIYAALAYYYDHRKEIDEAIRADETFISELRRKTPSKLKDKIGG
;
A
#
# COMPACT_ATOMS: atom_id res chain seq x y z
N MET A 1 13.53 -8.44 -0.55
CA MET A 1 12.95 -7.09 -0.36
C MET A 1 13.98 -6.05 -0.70
N GLU A 2 13.52 -4.92 -1.23
CA GLU A 2 14.37 -3.77 -1.49
C GLU A 2 13.83 -2.55 -0.75
N ILE A 3 14.73 -1.74 -0.20
CA ILE A 3 14.44 -0.41 0.32
C ILE A 3 15.33 0.54 -0.47
N THR A 4 14.74 1.39 -1.31
CA THR A 4 15.50 2.38 -2.08
C THR A 4 14.98 3.77 -1.76
N GLN A 5 15.87 4.62 -1.26
CA GLN A 5 15.59 6.03 -1.02
C GLN A 5 15.13 6.69 -2.33
N GLY A 6 14.02 7.44 -2.28
CA GLY A 6 13.43 8.10 -3.45
C GLY A 6 12.46 7.27 -4.29
N VAL A 7 12.31 5.96 -4.02
CA VAL A 7 11.31 5.10 -4.68
C VAL A 7 10.23 4.71 -3.66
N ALA A 8 8.95 4.88 -4.03
CA ALA A 8 7.80 4.62 -3.15
C ALA A 8 7.90 5.30 -1.77
N GLY A 9 8.52 6.49 -1.71
CA GLY A 9 8.72 7.22 -0.44
C GLY A 9 9.72 6.58 0.51
N GLY A 10 10.59 5.68 0.02
CA GLY A 10 11.54 4.94 0.86
C GLY A 10 10.91 3.76 1.61
N LYS A 11 9.66 3.41 1.28
CA LYS A 11 8.96 2.28 1.91
C LYS A 11 9.52 0.93 1.46
N PRO A 12 9.50 -0.10 2.32
CA PRO A 12 9.89 -1.45 1.95
C PRO A 12 9.02 -1.99 0.81
N ARG A 13 9.67 -2.54 -0.23
CA ARG A 13 8.98 -3.08 -1.41
C ARG A 13 9.48 -4.46 -1.82
N ILE A 14 8.66 -5.13 -2.61
CA ILE A 14 9.02 -6.39 -3.26
C ILE A 14 10.07 -6.09 -4.34
N SER A 15 11.09 -6.94 -4.45
CA SER A 15 12.16 -6.81 -5.46
C SER A 15 11.55 -6.81 -6.86
N GLY A 16 12.04 -5.95 -7.75
CA GLY A 16 11.54 -5.87 -9.13
C GLY A 16 10.13 -5.28 -9.29
N HIS A 17 9.42 -4.98 -8.21
CA HIS A 17 8.06 -4.44 -8.24
C HIS A 17 7.99 -3.07 -7.55
N ARG A 18 7.02 -2.25 -7.94
CA ARG A 18 6.67 -1.00 -7.20
C ARG A 18 5.63 -1.23 -6.11
N ILE A 19 5.34 -2.49 -5.79
CA ILE A 19 4.39 -2.91 -4.78
C ILE A 19 5.10 -2.95 -3.42
N THR A 20 4.57 -2.17 -2.48
CA THR A 20 5.12 -2.03 -1.13
C THR A 20 4.59 -3.11 -0.19
N VAL A 21 5.29 -3.34 0.92
CA VAL A 21 4.79 -4.21 1.99
C VAL A 21 3.45 -3.71 2.51
N GLN A 22 3.26 -2.39 2.58
CA GLN A 22 2.00 -1.77 2.96
C GLN A 22 0.84 -2.16 2.04
N ASP A 23 1.07 -2.22 0.71
CA ASP A 23 0.03 -2.62 -0.25
C ASP A 23 -0.43 -4.07 0.01
N ILE A 24 0.52 -4.99 0.20
CA ILE A 24 0.23 -6.40 0.52
C ILE A 24 -0.57 -6.52 1.81
N VAL A 25 -0.19 -5.78 2.85
CA VAL A 25 -0.90 -5.79 4.15
C VAL A 25 -2.32 -5.26 4.00
N ILE A 26 -2.52 -4.19 3.22
CA ILE A 26 -3.85 -3.64 2.98
C ILE A 26 -4.73 -4.66 2.24
N TRP A 27 -4.23 -5.28 1.18
CA TRP A 27 -4.98 -6.28 0.41
C TRP A 27 -5.30 -7.52 1.23
N HIS A 28 -4.30 -8.10 1.90
CA HIS A 28 -4.47 -9.36 2.62
C HIS A 28 -5.20 -9.20 3.95
N GLU A 29 -4.72 -8.30 4.82
CA GLU A 29 -5.23 -8.20 6.21
C GLU A 29 -6.50 -7.34 6.30
N ARG A 30 -6.61 -6.29 5.49
CA ARG A 30 -7.73 -5.32 5.62
C ARG A 30 -8.85 -5.56 4.61
N MET A 31 -8.51 -5.95 3.38
CA MET A 31 -9.49 -6.25 2.33
C MET A 31 -9.84 -7.74 2.26
N GLY A 32 -9.07 -8.62 2.91
CA GLY A 32 -9.34 -10.06 2.93
C GLY A 32 -9.06 -10.77 1.60
N ILE A 33 -8.27 -10.15 0.72
CA ILE A 33 -7.87 -10.74 -0.57
C ILE A 33 -6.86 -11.85 -0.28
N SER A 34 -7.07 -13.02 -0.88
CA SER A 34 -6.20 -14.17 -0.66
C SER A 34 -4.82 -13.97 -1.28
N ALA A 35 -3.78 -14.59 -0.69
CA ALA A 35 -2.43 -14.50 -1.22
C ALA A 35 -2.33 -15.00 -2.69
N ASP A 36 -3.04 -16.07 -3.03
CA ASP A 36 -3.10 -16.63 -4.40
C ASP A 36 -3.74 -15.65 -5.40
N GLU A 37 -4.75 -14.91 -4.98
CA GLU A 37 -5.41 -13.88 -5.80
C GLU A 37 -4.47 -12.69 -6.03
N ILE A 38 -3.78 -12.21 -4.99
CA ILE A 38 -2.77 -11.15 -5.10
C ILE A 38 -1.63 -11.57 -6.04
N VAL A 39 -1.17 -12.82 -5.94
CA VAL A 39 -0.16 -13.41 -6.84
C VAL A 39 -0.61 -13.34 -8.29
N THR A 40 -1.86 -13.75 -8.56
CA THR A 40 -2.42 -13.82 -9.90
C THR A 40 -2.62 -12.43 -10.52
N GLU A 41 -3.09 -11.47 -9.75
CA GLU A 41 -3.39 -10.11 -10.25
C GLU A 41 -2.13 -9.25 -10.48
N HIS A 42 -1.06 -9.51 -9.73
CA HIS A 42 0.11 -8.63 -9.68
C HIS A 42 1.41 -9.26 -10.18
N ASP A 43 1.35 -10.46 -10.77
CA ASP A 43 2.51 -11.22 -11.25
C ASP A 43 3.61 -11.36 -10.18
N LEU A 44 3.16 -11.57 -8.94
CA LEU A 44 4.01 -11.74 -7.76
C LEU A 44 4.19 -13.22 -7.46
N THR A 45 5.25 -13.59 -6.75
CA THR A 45 5.36 -14.96 -6.23
C THR A 45 4.72 -15.08 -4.86
N LEU A 46 4.21 -16.27 -4.54
CA LEU A 46 3.67 -16.55 -3.21
C LEU A 46 4.74 -16.34 -2.11
N SER A 47 6.00 -16.62 -2.44
CA SER A 47 7.15 -16.34 -1.57
C SER A 47 7.30 -14.85 -1.27
N ASP A 48 7.08 -13.96 -2.25
CA ASP A 48 7.17 -12.52 -2.04
C ASP A 48 6.06 -12.02 -1.12
N ILE A 49 4.84 -12.55 -1.26
CA ILE A 49 3.71 -12.21 -0.39
C ILE A 49 4.00 -12.62 1.05
N TYR A 50 4.42 -13.86 1.29
CA TYR A 50 4.71 -14.30 2.65
C TYR A 50 5.94 -13.63 3.24
N ALA A 51 6.94 -13.30 2.44
CA ALA A 51 8.06 -12.47 2.89
C ALA A 51 7.58 -11.07 3.32
N ALA A 52 6.68 -10.44 2.55
CA ALA A 52 6.03 -9.17 2.87
C ALA A 52 5.27 -9.24 4.20
N LEU A 53 4.44 -10.27 4.37
CA LEU A 53 3.68 -10.47 5.60
C LEU A 53 4.59 -10.73 6.80
N ALA A 54 5.64 -11.54 6.64
CA ALA A 54 6.63 -11.78 7.71
C ALA A 54 7.30 -10.48 8.16
N TYR A 55 7.82 -9.68 7.21
CA TYR A 55 8.40 -8.37 7.52
C TYR A 55 7.40 -7.44 8.20
N TYR A 56 6.14 -7.46 7.75
CA TYR A 56 5.08 -6.68 8.38
C TYR A 56 4.88 -7.08 9.84
N TYR A 57 4.81 -8.37 10.16
CA TYR A 57 4.62 -8.79 11.55
C TYR A 57 5.81 -8.42 12.44
N ASP A 58 7.03 -8.43 11.90
CA ASP A 58 8.23 -7.98 12.61
C ASP A 58 8.22 -6.45 12.85
N HIS A 59 7.63 -5.67 11.95
CA HIS A 59 7.61 -4.20 11.97
C HIS A 59 6.20 -3.61 12.12
N ARG A 60 5.28 -4.38 12.71
CA ARG A 60 3.83 -4.12 12.61
C ARG A 60 3.45 -2.73 13.07
N LYS A 61 4.01 -2.29 14.20
CA LYS A 61 3.72 -0.99 14.79
C LYS A 61 4.09 0.16 13.85
N GLU A 62 5.29 0.11 13.27
CA GLU A 62 5.79 1.16 12.38
C GLU A 62 4.95 1.24 11.11
N ILE A 63 4.62 0.10 10.51
CA ILE A 63 3.83 0.04 9.29
C ILE A 63 2.38 0.45 9.54
N ASP A 64 1.76 0.03 10.64
CA ASP A 64 0.42 0.46 11.01
C ASP A 64 0.35 1.98 11.26
N GLU A 65 1.36 2.55 11.92
CA GLU A 65 1.49 4.00 12.11
C GLU A 65 1.65 4.73 10.77
N ALA A 66 2.49 4.21 9.87
CA ALA A 66 2.65 4.77 8.52
C ALA A 66 1.35 4.73 7.71
N ILE A 67 0.60 3.62 7.77
CA ILE A 67 -0.70 3.51 7.09
C ILE A 67 -1.69 4.55 7.63
N ARG A 68 -1.79 4.71 8.95
CA ARG A 68 -2.70 5.70 9.55
C ARG A 68 -2.29 7.12 9.21
N ALA A 69 -0.99 7.41 9.17
CA ALA A 69 -0.48 8.71 8.76
C ALA A 69 -0.86 9.03 7.31
N ASP A 70 -0.73 8.07 6.40
CA ASP A 70 -1.16 8.22 5.00
C ASP A 70 -2.67 8.48 4.89
N GLU A 71 -3.50 7.70 5.59
CA GLU A 71 -4.96 7.88 5.61
C GLU A 71 -5.35 9.28 6.10
N THR A 72 -4.69 9.75 7.16
CA THR A 72 -4.90 11.09 7.73
C THR A 72 -4.50 12.17 6.73
N PHE A 73 -3.34 12.03 6.10
CA PHE A 73 -2.86 12.96 5.07
C PHE A 73 -3.81 13.03 3.87
N ILE A 74 -4.26 11.89 3.36
CA ILE A 74 -5.23 11.81 2.26
C ILE A 74 -6.56 12.47 2.64
N SER A 75 -7.05 12.23 3.86
CA SER A 75 -8.28 12.86 4.38
C SER A 75 -8.17 14.38 4.43
N GLU A 76 -7.06 14.91 4.95
CA GLU A 76 -6.81 16.35 4.96
C GLU A 76 -6.69 16.95 3.56
N LEU A 77 -5.99 16.26 2.66
CA LEU A 77 -5.81 16.72 1.29
C LEU A 77 -7.14 16.79 0.55
N ARG A 78 -8.01 15.78 0.73
CA ARG A 78 -9.38 15.78 0.19
C ARG A 78 -10.23 16.93 0.71
N ARG A 79 -10.06 17.34 1.97
CA ARG A 79 -10.75 18.51 2.54
C ARG A 79 -10.23 19.83 1.95
N LYS A 80 -8.92 19.95 1.76
CA LYS A 80 -8.25 21.17 1.26
C LYS A 80 -8.38 21.32 -0.26
N THR A 81 -8.56 20.22 -1.00
CA THR A 81 -8.62 20.19 -2.47
C THR A 81 -9.89 19.47 -2.94
N PRO A 82 -11.05 20.15 -2.96
CA PRO A 82 -12.25 19.57 -3.55
C PRO A 82 -12.05 19.28 -5.04
N SER A 83 -12.59 18.16 -5.52
CA SER A 83 -12.42 17.72 -6.92
C SER A 83 -13.06 18.71 -7.89
N LYS A 84 -12.25 19.25 -8.81
CA LYS A 84 -12.68 20.15 -9.91
C LYS A 84 -13.66 19.49 -10.89
N LEU A 85 -13.82 18.17 -10.84
CA LEU A 85 -14.77 17.44 -11.69
C LEU A 85 -16.22 17.68 -11.26
N LYS A 86 -16.50 17.91 -9.97
CA LYS A 86 -17.87 18.16 -9.49
C LYS A 86 -18.49 19.42 -10.11
N ASP A 87 -17.67 20.42 -10.42
CA ASP A 87 -18.13 21.68 -11.03
C ASP A 87 -18.48 21.54 -12.52
N LYS A 88 -18.05 20.45 -13.19
CA LYS A 88 -18.17 20.29 -14.65
C LYS A 88 -19.27 19.32 -15.11
N ILE A 89 -19.85 18.54 -14.20
CA ILE A 89 -20.95 17.57 -14.50
C ILE A 89 -22.32 18.05 -14.01
N GLY A 90 -22.42 19.29 -13.52
CA GLY A 90 -23.66 19.93 -13.06
C GLY A 90 -24.14 21.09 -13.95
N GLY A 91 -23.96 21.00 -15.27
CA GLY A 91 -24.40 21.99 -16.25
C GLY A 91 -25.15 21.35 -17.40
#